data_AF-A0A815R7H0-F1
#
_entry.id   AF-A0A815R7H0-F1
#
_cell.length_a   1.000
_cell.length_b   1.000
_cell.length_c   1.000
_cell.angle_alpha   90.00
_cell.angle_beta   90.00
_cell.angle_gamma   90.00
#
_symmetry.space_group_name_H-M   'P 1'
#
loop_
_entity.id
_entity.type
_entity.pdbx_description
1 polymer ?
#
loop_
_entity_poly.entity_id
_entity_poly.type
_entity_poly.pdbx_seq_one_letter_code
_entity_poly.pdbx_strand_id
1 'polypeptide(L)'
;MERANYALRTLLLRIDQQLTNDERRDLCFLVGCEDVPRRILDPVIKDSAAPMIEVWEALFDRRKITTGNVDYLIERLTRINRLDLAELLKNFCPLPFSLSTRPLPQMAGQVEQQVAMSTGFAQVDL
;
A
#
# COMPACT_ATOMS: atom_id res chain seq x y z
N MET A 1 -13.20 -9.04 5.36
CA MET A 1 -13.03 -8.72 3.92
C MET A 1 -12.62 -7.27 3.70
N GLU A 2 -13.26 -6.28 4.34
CA GLU A 2 -12.98 -4.85 4.12
C GLU A 2 -11.53 -4.43 4.36
N ARG A 3 -10.87 -4.99 5.39
CA ARG A 3 -9.47 -4.65 5.71
C ARG A 3 -8.47 -5.05 4.63
N ALA A 4 -8.66 -6.20 4.00
CA ALA A 4 -7.81 -6.65 2.89
C ALA A 4 -8.00 -5.77 1.65
N ASN A 5 -9.25 -5.35 1.38
CA ASN A 5 -9.54 -4.41 0.29
C ASN A 5 -8.87 -3.06 0.54
N TYR A 6 -8.91 -2.56 1.77
CA TYR A 6 -8.22 -1.33 2.13
C TYR A 6 -6.71 -1.42 1.92
N ALA A 7 -6.07 -2.50 2.37
CA ALA A 7 -4.64 -2.71 2.19
C ALA A 7 -4.24 -2.78 0.71
N LEU A 8 -5.03 -3.46 -0.13
CA LEU A 8 -4.79 -3.51 -1.57
C LEU A 8 -4.98 -2.12 -2.21
N ARG A 9 -6.00 -1.36 -1.83
CA ARG A 9 -6.19 0.02 -2.32
C ARG A 9 -5.02 0.93 -1.95
N THR A 10 -4.51 0.83 -0.72
CA THR A 10 -3.30 1.57 -0.31
C THR A 10 -2.09 1.17 -1.15
N LEU A 11 -1.94 -0.12 -1.47
CA LEU A 11 -0.87 -0.61 -2.34
C LEU A 11 -0.97 -0.02 -3.75
N LEU A 12 -2.17 0.00 -4.34
CA LEU A 12 -2.40 0.57 -5.67
C LEU A 12 -2.08 2.07 -5.73
N LEU A 13 -2.40 2.83 -4.67
CA LEU A 13 -2.00 4.23 -4.58
C LEU A 13 -0.48 4.40 -4.53
N ARG A 14 0.22 3.50 -3.84
CA ARG A 14 1.69 3.52 -3.79
C ARG A 14 2.34 3.09 -5.11
N ILE A 15 1.68 2.23 -5.87
CA ILE A 15 2.08 1.85 -7.23
C ILE A 15 1.88 3.05 -8.17
N ASP A 16 0.74 3.74 -8.10
CA ASP A 16 0.44 4.96 -8.88
C ASP A 16 1.51 6.04 -8.67
N GLN A 17 1.95 6.27 -7.43
CA GLN A 17 3.01 7.22 -7.11
C GLN A 17 4.40 6.86 -7.67
N GLN A 18 4.61 5.58 -8.01
CA GLN A 18 5.87 5.10 -8.57
C GLN A 18 5.84 5.00 -10.09
N LEU A 19 4.67 5.16 -10.72
CA LEU A 19 4.52 5.16 -12.16
C LEU A 19 4.74 6.57 -12.72
N THR A 20 5.50 6.66 -13.80
CA THR A 20 5.62 7.90 -14.58
C THR A 20 4.33 8.17 -15.35
N ASN A 21 4.14 9.41 -15.82
CA ASN A 21 2.95 9.75 -16.61
C ASN A 21 2.85 8.95 -17.92
N ASP A 22 3.97 8.57 -18.52
CA ASP A 22 3.98 7.71 -19.71
C ASP A 22 3.51 6.31 -19.36
N GLU A 23 4.05 5.73 -18.29
CA GLU A 23 3.65 4.40 -17.80
C GLU A 23 2.18 4.34 -17.38
N ARG A 24 1.66 5.41 -16.76
CA ARG A 24 0.23 5.52 -16.39
C ARG A 24 -0.66 5.52 -17.63
N ARG A 25 -0.25 6.22 -18.69
CA ARG A 25 -0.94 6.26 -19.98
C ARG A 25 -0.91 4.89 -20.65
N ASP A 26 0.26 4.26 -20.72
CA ASP A 26 0.42 2.93 -21.29
C ASP A 26 -0.40 1.89 -20.54
N LEU A 27 -0.45 1.96 -19.20
CA LEU A 27 -1.30 1.09 -18.41
C LEU A 27 -2.78 1.32 -18.70
N CYS A 28 -3.22 2.56 -18.83
CA CYS A 28 -4.60 2.89 -19.22
C CYS A 28 -4.95 2.36 -20.62
N PHE A 29 -4.00 2.42 -21.56
CA PHE A 29 -4.17 1.81 -22.88
C PHE A 29 -4.30 0.29 -22.81
N LEU A 30 -3.50 -0.38 -21.99
CA LEU A 30 -3.53 -1.84 -21.81
C LEU A 30 -4.76 -2.33 -21.03
N VAL A 31 -5.28 -1.53 -20.10
CA VAL A 31 -6.57 -1.81 -19.43
C VAL A 31 -7.70 -1.73 -20.44
N GLY A 32 -7.68 -0.71 -21.31
CA GLY A 32 -8.63 -0.60 -22.40
C GLY A 32 -10.07 -0.31 -21.96
N CYS A 33 -10.91 0.02 -22.94
CA CYS A 33 -12.28 0.50 -22.70
C CYS A 33 -13.26 -0.61 -22.29
N GLU A 34 -12.88 -1.88 -22.49
CA GLU A 34 -13.69 -3.04 -22.13
C GLU A 34 -13.73 -3.24 -20.62
N ASP A 35 -12.63 -2.94 -19.94
CA ASP A 35 -12.49 -3.10 -18.49
C ASP A 35 -12.81 -1.81 -17.74
N VAL A 36 -12.50 -0.63 -18.30
CA VAL A 36 -12.80 0.66 -17.68
C VAL A 36 -13.43 1.61 -18.71
N PRO A 37 -14.58 2.26 -18.41
CA PRO A 37 -15.22 3.21 -19.31
C PRO A 37 -14.29 4.34 -19.77
N ARG A 38 -14.38 4.75 -21.04
CA ARG A 38 -13.58 5.87 -21.59
C ARG A 38 -13.64 7.14 -20.75
N ARG A 39 -14.80 7.48 -20.19
CA ARG A 39 -14.97 8.66 -19.33
C ARG A 39 -14.03 8.70 -18.12
N ILE A 40 -13.55 7.53 -17.66
CA ILE A 40 -12.60 7.39 -16.55
C ILE A 40 -11.15 7.32 -17.07
N LEU A 41 -10.92 6.71 -18.23
CA LEU A 41 -9.58 6.60 -18.83
C LEU A 41 -9.10 7.91 -19.49
N ASP A 42 -9.98 8.61 -20.19
CA ASP A 42 -9.67 9.83 -20.94
C ASP A 42 -8.98 10.92 -20.09
N PRO A 43 -9.44 11.21 -18.85
CA PRO A 43 -8.75 12.16 -17.97
C PRO A 43 -7.30 11.77 -17.70
N VAL A 44 -7.03 10.50 -17.39
CA VAL A 44 -5.66 10.01 -17.10
C VAL A 44 -4.78 10.00 -18.36
N ILE A 45 -5.39 9.71 -19.52
CA ILE A 45 -4.67 9.69 -20.79
C ILE A 45 -4.29 11.11 -21.25
N LYS A 46 -5.18 12.09 -21.00
CA LYS A 46 -5.03 13.48 -21.48
C LYS A 46 -4.33 14.38 -20.48
N ASP A 47 -4.47 14.11 -19.18
CA ASP A 47 -3.93 14.91 -18.10
C ASP A 47 -3.11 14.05 -17.14
N SER A 48 -1.80 14.31 -17.11
CA SER A 48 -0.87 13.68 -16.18
C SER A 48 -1.20 13.91 -14.71
N ALA A 49 -1.92 14.99 -14.37
CA ALA A 49 -2.29 15.28 -12.98
C ALA A 49 -3.53 14.51 -12.52
N ALA A 50 -4.26 13.86 -13.42
CA ALA A 50 -5.48 13.15 -13.06
C ALA A 50 -5.16 11.95 -12.17
N PRO A 51 -5.92 11.72 -11.08
CA PRO A 51 -5.70 10.60 -10.19
C PRO A 51 -6.17 9.28 -10.84
N MET A 52 -5.39 8.20 -10.70
CA MET A 52 -5.80 6.87 -11.20
C MET A 52 -6.79 6.16 -10.28
N ILE A 53 -7.21 6.79 -9.18
CA ILE A 53 -8.11 6.18 -8.20
C ILE A 53 -9.42 5.69 -8.83
N GLU A 54 -10.01 6.44 -9.76
CA GLU A 54 -11.23 6.03 -10.45
C GLU A 54 -11.03 4.82 -11.37
N VAL A 55 -9.82 4.69 -11.97
CA VAL A 55 -9.45 3.51 -12.76
C VAL A 55 -9.36 2.29 -11.85
N TRP A 56 -8.74 2.43 -10.68
CA TRP A 56 -8.62 1.35 -9.70
C TRP A 56 -9.99 0.91 -9.17
N GLU A 57 -10.86 1.85 -8.78
CA GLU A 57 -12.22 1.53 -8.33
C GLU A 57 -13.03 0.84 -9.43
N ALA A 58 -12.94 1.29 -10.68
CA ALA A 58 -13.62 0.63 -11.79
C ALA A 58 -13.16 -0.82 -12.00
N LEU A 59 -11.86 -1.10 -11.84
CA LEU A 59 -11.34 -2.47 -11.92
C LEU A 59 -11.79 -3.34 -10.75
N PHE A 60 -11.95 -2.77 -9.56
CA PHE A 60 -12.54 -3.45 -8.40
C PHE A 60 -14.02 -3.77 -8.62
N ASP A 61 -14.80 -2.80 -9.08
CA ASP A 61 -16.25 -2.97 -9.34
C ASP A 61 -16.52 -4.05 -10.38
N ARG A 62 -15.65 -4.15 -11.39
CA ARG A 62 -15.71 -5.21 -12.40
C ARG A 62 -15.03 -6.53 -11.97
N ARG A 63 -14.54 -6.61 -10.74
CA ARG A 63 -13.83 -7.77 -10.17
C ARG A 63 -12.63 -8.23 -11.01
N LYS A 64 -12.01 -7.31 -11.76
CA LYS A 64 -10.77 -7.57 -12.52
C LYS A 64 -9.57 -7.63 -11.60
N ILE A 65 -9.59 -6.84 -10.54
CA ILE A 65 -8.65 -6.91 -9.43
C ILE A 65 -9.40 -7.16 -8.14
N THR A 66 -8.91 -8.09 -7.34
CA THR A 66 -9.42 -8.40 -5.99
C THR A 66 -8.25 -8.76 -5.09
N THR A 67 -8.47 -8.82 -3.78
CA THR A 67 -7.43 -9.23 -2.82
C THR A 67 -6.95 -10.67 -3.01
N GLY A 68 -7.72 -11.51 -3.73
CA GLY A 68 -7.34 -12.89 -4.06
C GLY A 68 -6.92 -13.09 -5.51
N ASN A 69 -7.03 -12.06 -6.35
CA ASN A 69 -6.66 -12.11 -7.75
C ASN A 69 -6.14 -10.74 -8.20
N VAL A 70 -4.82 -10.63 -8.25
CA VAL A 70 -4.09 -9.45 -8.75
C VAL A 70 -3.34 -9.75 -10.06
N ASP A 71 -3.47 -10.96 -10.60
CA ASP A 71 -2.77 -11.43 -11.80
C ASP A 71 -3.05 -10.54 -13.01
N TYR A 72 -4.30 -10.08 -13.12
CA TYR A 72 -4.71 -9.11 -14.14
C TYR A 72 -3.79 -7.88 -14.18
N LEU A 73 -3.45 -7.33 -13.01
CA LEU A 73 -2.61 -6.15 -12.90
C LEU A 73 -1.12 -6.49 -13.04
N ILE A 74 -0.69 -7.63 -12.50
CA ILE A 74 0.68 -8.15 -12.65
C ILE A 74 1.03 -8.30 -14.14
N GLU A 75 0.15 -8.90 -14.93
CA GLU A 75 0.36 -9.06 -16.38
C GLU A 75 0.55 -7.70 -17.07
N ARG A 76 -0.25 -6.70 -16.70
CA ARG A 76 -0.21 -5.37 -17.33
C ARG A 76 1.01 -4.56 -16.92
N LEU A 77 1.40 -4.62 -15.65
CA LEU A 77 2.67 -4.04 -15.18
C LEU A 77 3.87 -4.70 -15.85
N THR A 78 3.82 -6.01 -16.08
CA THR A 78 4.86 -6.74 -16.79
C THR A 78 4.98 -6.27 -18.25
N ARG A 79 3.85 -5.98 -18.91
CA ARG A 79 3.82 -5.45 -20.29
C ARG A 79 4.40 -4.04 -20.42
N ILE A 80 4.28 -3.20 -19.39
CA ILE A 80 4.95 -1.88 -19.33
C ILE A 80 6.36 -1.95 -18.71
N ASN A 81 6.93 -3.16 -18.58
CA ASN A 81 8.27 -3.41 -18.06
C ASN A 81 8.48 -2.99 -16.58
N ARG A 82 7.40 -2.91 -15.78
CA ARG A 82 7.42 -2.63 -14.34
C ARG A 82 7.38 -3.91 -13.51
N LEU A 83 8.41 -4.72 -13.69
CA LEU A 83 8.59 -6.00 -12.98
C LEU A 83 8.70 -5.81 -11.47
N ASP A 84 9.30 -4.70 -11.04
CA ASP A 84 9.43 -4.30 -9.63
C ASP A 84 8.05 -4.13 -8.95
N LEU A 85 7.12 -3.45 -9.63
CA LEU A 85 5.76 -3.24 -9.12
C LEU A 85 4.91 -4.50 -9.22
N ALA A 86 5.13 -5.31 -10.26
CA ALA A 86 4.48 -6.61 -10.42
C ALA A 86 4.89 -7.58 -9.29
N GLU A 87 6.17 -7.61 -8.92
CA GLU A 87 6.68 -8.41 -7.81
C GLU A 87 6.12 -7.94 -6.47
N LEU A 88 5.98 -6.62 -6.28
CA LEU A 88 5.36 -6.03 -5.09
C LEU A 88 3.88 -6.43 -4.94
N LEU A 89 3.13 -6.55 -6.05
CA LEU A 89 1.77 -7.12 -6.03
C LEU A 89 1.75 -8.62 -5.79
N LYS A 90 2.69 -9.37 -6.37
CA LYS A 90 2.78 -10.82 -6.18
C LYS A 90 3.07 -11.19 -4.72
N ASN A 91 3.91 -10.39 -4.07
CA ASN A 91 4.24 -10.52 -2.66
C ASN A 91 3.20 -9.89 -1.73
N PHE A 92 2.11 -9.32 -2.26
CA PHE A 92 1.01 -8.81 -1.45
C PHE A 92 0.27 -9.97 -0.79
N CYS A 93 0.64 -10.24 0.46
CA CYS A 93 -0.14 -11.08 1.35
C CYS A 93 -0.98 -10.15 2.24
N PRO A 94 -2.33 -10.22 2.20
CA PRO A 94 -3.15 -9.58 3.20
C PRO A 94 -2.95 -10.34 4.53
N LEU A 95 -1.82 -10.10 5.19
CA LEU A 95 -1.57 -10.63 6.52
C LEU A 95 -2.67 -10.10 7.44
N PRO A 96 -3.26 -10.94 8.31
CA PRO A 96 -3.92 -10.41 9.48
C PRO A 96 -2.84 -9.66 10.25
N PHE A 97 -3.05 -8.38 10.55
CA PHE A 97 -2.16 -7.64 11.44
C PHE A 97 -2.11 -8.36 12.79
N SER A 98 -1.14 -9.26 12.99
CA SER A 98 -0.52 -9.39 14.29
C SER A 98 0.33 -8.14 14.44
N LEU A 99 -0.10 -7.28 15.35
CA LEU A 99 0.61 -6.11 15.85
C LEU A 99 2.09 -6.44 16.04
N SER A 100 2.92 -6.15 15.05
CA SER A 100 4.36 -6.02 15.26
C SER A 100 4.58 -4.61 15.77
N THR A 101 4.38 -4.44 17.07
CA THR A 101 4.98 -3.36 17.85
C THR A 101 6.49 -3.49 17.71
N ARG A 102 7.05 -3.02 16.60
CA ARG A 102 8.46 -2.65 16.54
C ARG A 102 8.55 -1.16 16.83
N PRO A 103 8.99 -0.75 18.03
CA PRO A 103 9.38 0.64 18.23
C PRO A 103 10.49 0.99 17.24
N LEU A 104 10.39 2.18 16.66
CA LEU A 104 11.40 2.79 15.79
C LEU A 104 12.78 2.73 16.47
N PRO A 105 13.88 2.60 15.71
CA PRO A 105 15.22 2.62 16.27
C PRO A 105 15.43 3.95 17.01
N GLN A 106 15.72 3.83 18.31
CA GLN A 106 16.11 4.93 19.19
C GLN A 106 17.33 5.65 18.61
N MET A 107 17.19 6.94 18.27
CA MET A 107 18.33 7.85 18.25
C MET A 107 17.95 9.19 18.86
N ALA A 108 18.75 9.52 19.89
CA ALA A 108 19.05 10.83 20.46
C ALA A 108 18.00 11.51 21.36
N GLY A 109 18.28 11.43 22.67
CA GLY A 109 17.89 12.47 23.62
C GLY A 109 17.10 12.01 24.84
N GLN A 110 17.69 11.18 25.72
CA GLN A 110 17.21 11.06 27.11
C GLN A 110 18.30 11.54 28.07
N VAL A 111 18.10 12.76 28.54
CA VAL A 111 18.64 13.25 29.81
C VAL A 111 17.57 12.93 30.85
N GLU A 112 17.73 11.85 31.61
CA GLU A 112 16.97 11.58 32.84
C GLU A 112 17.90 10.77 33.76
N GLN A 113 18.54 11.42 34.74
CA GLN A 113 18.09 11.43 36.14
C GLN A 113 17.61 10.08 36.64
N GLN A 114 18.40 9.48 37.54
CA GLN A 114 17.90 8.63 38.64
C GLN A 114 19.07 8.26 39.55
N VAL A 115 19.00 8.63 40.84
CA VAL A 115 19.15 7.66 41.94
C VAL A 115 18.37 8.19 43.15
N ALA A 116 17.17 7.67 43.37
CA ALA A 116 16.57 7.56 44.69
C ALA A 116 16.34 6.06 44.92
N MET A 117 17.15 5.45 45.78
CA MET A 117 17.08 4.01 46.08
C MET A 117 16.00 3.72 47.12
N SER A 118 14.98 2.99 46.65
CA SER A 118 14.44 1.72 47.16
C SER A 118 14.33 1.43 48.67
N THR A 119 13.09 1.07 49.07
CA THR A 119 12.66 -0.08 49.92
C THR A 119 13.26 -0.21 51.33
N GLY A 120 12.55 -0.40 52.44
CA GLY A 120 11.34 -1.19 52.70
C GLY A 120 11.61 -2.15 53.89
N PHE A 121 11.07 -1.84 55.07
CA PHE A 121 10.78 -2.64 56.28
C PHE A 121 11.76 -3.69 56.86
N ALA A 122 12.15 -3.48 58.13
CA ALA A 122 12.18 -4.52 59.18
C ALA A 122 12.19 -3.89 60.59
N GLN A 123 11.19 -4.21 61.42
CA GLN A 123 11.23 -4.06 62.87
C GLN A 123 12.21 -5.08 63.47
N VAL A 124 13.03 -4.70 64.44
CA VAL A 124 13.30 -5.51 65.64
C VAL A 124 13.54 -4.56 66.82
N ASP A 125 12.73 -4.76 67.86
CA ASP A 125 12.79 -4.14 69.19
C ASP A 125 13.78 -4.95 70.04
N LEU A 126 14.76 -4.30 70.69
CA LEU A 126 15.41 -4.76 71.93
C LEU A 126 16.15 -3.61 72.62
#